data_AF-A0A8J4VQB8-F1
#
_entry.id   AF-A0A8J4VQB8-F1
#
_cell.length_a   1.000
_cell.length_b   1.000
_cell.length_c   1.000
_cell.angle_alpha   90.00
_cell.angle_beta   90.00
_cell.angle_gamma   90.00
#
_symmetry.space_group_name_H-M   'P 1'
#
loop_
_entity.id
_entity.type
_entity.pdbx_description
1 polymer ?
#
loop_
_entity_poly.entity_id
_entity_poly.type
_entity_poly.pdbx_seq_one_letter_code
_entity_poly.pdbx_strand_id
1 'polypeptide(L)'
;MFTAAVSVAASESSMLQLEAKALRESGWWSGSIPSALGHLTNLWYLDLDSNKITGSIPDILGDLKNLQILILGNNKLTGLIASALRIFTNLHNLNRLNLESNQFNGSIPLEIGNMKSLTDLNLSNNNIVGEIPSTIARILDPDSSNQTLVVGTYGYIAPELAYTMVVTEKCDVYSFGMVALEILMGKHPGELLTSSSTLSSQNLMLKEILDQRLPPPNRSIAQDIFFAASIAFACLRTKPRSRPTMKWVSQECLSSKKPQAIPLHAISLWQLKNQETYMMGESETQTCSAFC
;
A
#
# COMPACT_ATOMS: atom_id res chain seq x y z
N MET A 1 -22.10 21.74 24.22
CA MET A 1 -21.63 22.43 23.00
C MET A 1 -22.14 21.64 21.78
N PHE A 2 -23.47 21.41 21.70
CA PHE A 2 -24.12 20.59 20.68
C PHE A 2 -24.68 21.50 19.59
N THR A 3 -23.85 21.92 18.64
CA THR A 3 -24.23 22.90 17.59
C THR A 3 -23.60 22.64 16.22
N ALA A 4 -23.13 21.44 15.92
CA ALA A 4 -22.62 21.09 14.59
C ALA A 4 -23.20 19.75 14.13
N ALA A 5 -23.60 19.52 12.88
CA ALA A 5 -23.99 20.41 11.81
C ALA A 5 -24.74 19.53 10.80
N VAL A 6 -26.05 19.35 10.97
CA VAL A 6 -26.89 19.13 9.78
C VAL A 6 -26.92 20.50 9.10
N SER A 7 -25.88 20.83 8.33
CA SER A 7 -25.87 21.98 7.45
C SER A 7 -26.85 21.67 6.32
N VAL A 8 -28.14 21.80 6.63
CA VAL A 8 -29.22 21.70 5.66
C VAL A 8 -29.14 22.94 4.78
N ALA A 9 -28.26 22.90 3.79
CA ALA A 9 -28.43 23.68 2.57
C ALA A 9 -29.55 23.02 1.74
N ALA A 10 -30.74 22.84 2.32
CA ALA A 10 -31.91 22.51 1.54
C ALA A 10 -32.39 23.81 0.90
N SER A 11 -32.35 23.82 -0.43
CA SER A 11 -33.20 24.62 -1.31
C SER A 11 -34.52 25.04 -0.67
N GLU A 12 -34.98 26.24 -1.02
CA GLU A 12 -36.14 27.05 -0.56
C GLU A 12 -37.53 26.37 -0.33
N SER A 13 -37.64 25.04 -0.33
CA SER A 13 -38.86 24.31 -0.01
C SER A 13 -39.12 24.26 1.49
N SER A 14 -40.25 24.82 1.92
CA SER A 14 -40.71 24.86 3.32
C SER A 14 -40.85 23.48 3.96
N MET A 15 -41.15 22.43 3.18
CA MET A 15 -41.33 21.07 3.68
C MET A 15 -40.02 20.45 4.20
N LEU A 16 -38.92 20.59 3.46
CA LEU A 16 -37.62 20.04 3.84
C LEU A 16 -37.06 20.74 5.09
N GLN A 17 -37.38 22.03 5.28
CA GLN A 17 -37.04 22.75 6.51
C GLN A 17 -37.81 22.23 7.72
N LEU A 18 -39.08 21.87 7.55
CA LEU A 18 -39.91 21.27 8.59
C LEU A 18 -39.42 19.87 8.98
N GLU A 19 -39.03 19.03 8.02
CA GLU A 19 -38.44 17.72 8.30
C GLU A 19 -37.07 17.81 8.97
N ALA A 20 -36.20 18.71 8.50
CA ALA A 20 -34.91 18.99 9.13
C ALA A 20 -35.07 19.48 10.58
N LYS A 21 -36.06 20.34 10.81
CA LYS A 21 -36.42 20.81 12.15
C LYS A 21 -36.94 19.67 13.02
N ALA A 22 -37.84 18.84 12.50
CA ALA A 22 -38.36 17.67 13.22
C ALA A 22 -37.26 16.66 13.58
N LEU A 23 -36.29 16.43 12.67
CA LEU A 23 -35.11 15.62 12.95
C LEU A 23 -34.23 16.28 14.02
N ARG A 24 -34.03 17.59 13.99
CA ARG A 24 -33.27 18.30 15.04
C ARG A 24 -33.96 18.21 16.41
N GLU A 25 -35.29 18.14 16.44
CA GLU A 25 -36.08 18.10 17.68
C GLU A 25 -36.29 16.67 18.21
N SER A 26 -36.10 15.62 17.40
CA SER A 26 -36.41 14.23 17.78
C SER A 26 -35.35 13.53 18.64
N GLY A 27 -34.16 14.10 18.81
CA GLY A 27 -33.11 13.52 19.67
C GLY A 27 -32.46 12.24 19.14
N TRP A 28 -32.58 11.95 17.84
CA TRP A 28 -32.01 10.75 17.20
C TRP A 28 -30.47 10.64 17.25
N TRP A 29 -29.77 11.69 17.66
CA TRP A 29 -28.35 11.64 18.02
C TRP A 29 -28.04 10.65 19.18
N SER A 30 -29.07 10.07 19.79
CA SER A 30 -29.02 8.87 20.63
C SER A 30 -30.02 7.82 20.14
N GLY A 31 -29.70 7.11 19.07
CA GLY A 31 -30.55 6.11 18.43
C GLY A 31 -30.00 5.68 17.08
N SER A 32 -30.80 5.01 16.24
CA SER A 32 -30.41 4.71 14.86
C SER A 32 -30.58 5.90 13.93
N ILE A 33 -29.78 5.95 12.86
CA ILE A 33 -29.95 6.94 11.79
C ILE A 33 -31.35 6.78 11.19
N PRO A 34 -32.21 7.82 11.23
CA PRO A 34 -33.59 7.72 10.77
C PRO A 34 -33.64 7.67 9.24
N SER A 35 -34.58 6.88 8.69
CA SER A 35 -34.74 6.76 7.23
C SER A 35 -35.11 8.07 6.55
N ALA A 36 -35.77 8.99 7.26
CA ALA A 36 -36.12 10.33 6.78
C ALA A 36 -34.90 11.15 6.34
N LEU A 37 -33.69 10.82 6.80
CA LEU A 37 -32.46 11.48 6.37
C LEU A 37 -32.22 11.34 4.86
N GLY A 38 -32.70 10.25 4.24
CA GLY A 38 -32.59 10.03 2.80
C GLY A 38 -33.40 10.98 1.92
N HIS A 39 -34.37 11.70 2.48
CA HIS A 39 -35.13 12.72 1.74
C HIS A 39 -34.37 14.03 1.54
N LEU A 40 -33.27 14.24 2.27
CA LEU A 40 -32.44 15.45 2.16
C LEU A 40 -31.50 15.38 0.96
N THR A 41 -32.02 15.14 -0.25
CA THR A 41 -31.23 14.86 -1.46
C THR A 41 -30.26 15.98 -1.88
N ASN A 42 -30.45 17.20 -1.39
CA ASN A 42 -29.55 18.34 -1.60
C ASN A 42 -28.39 18.43 -0.60
N LEU A 43 -28.32 17.50 0.37
CA LEU A 43 -27.27 17.48 1.38
C LEU A 43 -25.91 17.16 0.75
N TRP A 44 -24.96 18.08 0.92
CA TRP A 44 -23.58 17.91 0.44
C TRP A 44 -22.58 17.65 1.58
N TYR A 45 -22.94 18.02 2.81
CA TYR A 45 -22.12 17.83 4.02
C TYR A 45 -22.98 17.29 5.15
N LEU A 46 -22.56 16.17 5.75
CA LEU A 46 -23.17 15.58 6.93
C LEU A 46 -22.11 15.23 7.95
N ASP A 47 -22.15 15.92 9.09
CA ASP A 47 -21.30 15.63 10.24
C ASP A 47 -22.15 15.28 11.46
N LEU A 48 -21.95 14.04 11.92
CA LEU A 48 -22.58 13.44 13.09
C LEU A 48 -21.53 12.84 14.03
N ASP A 49 -20.28 13.32 13.97
CA ASP A 49 -19.20 12.84 14.83
C ASP A 49 -19.54 13.01 16.32
N SER A 50 -18.98 12.13 17.15
CA SER A 50 -19.03 12.26 18.62
C SER A 50 -20.44 12.26 19.21
N ASN A 51 -21.31 11.41 18.67
CA ASN A 51 -22.68 11.20 19.15
C ASN A 51 -22.86 9.79 19.76
N LYS A 52 -24.11 9.45 20.11
CA LYS A 52 -24.47 8.12 20.65
C LYS A 52 -25.29 7.32 19.64
N ILE A 53 -25.03 7.49 18.36
CA ILE A 53 -25.78 6.82 17.29
C ILE A 53 -25.43 5.33 17.30
N THR A 54 -26.45 4.48 17.22
CA THR A 54 -26.36 3.01 17.30
C THR A 54 -26.97 2.34 16.08
N GLY A 55 -26.73 1.04 15.91
CA GLY A 55 -27.33 0.27 14.81
C GLY A 55 -26.58 0.45 13.50
N SER A 56 -27.15 -0.06 12.41
CA SER A 56 -26.51 -0.05 11.09
C SER A 56 -26.80 1.23 10.31
N ILE A 57 -25.95 1.49 9.32
CA ILE A 57 -26.17 2.53 8.30
C ILE A 57 -27.37 2.09 7.43
N PRO A 58 -28.45 2.87 7.33
CA PRO A 58 -29.61 2.52 6.51
C PRO A 58 -29.32 2.70 5.01
N ASP A 59 -29.84 1.80 4.17
CA ASP A 59 -29.61 1.82 2.71
C ASP A 59 -30.03 3.15 2.05
N ILE A 60 -31.02 3.84 2.61
CA ILE A 60 -31.53 5.14 2.12
C ILE A 60 -30.46 6.25 2.13
N LEU A 61 -29.39 6.13 2.92
CA LEU A 61 -28.27 7.07 2.84
C LEU A 61 -27.62 7.07 1.46
N GLY A 62 -27.77 6.00 0.68
CA GLY A 62 -27.31 5.89 -0.70
C GLY A 62 -28.05 6.81 -1.69
N ASP A 63 -29.15 7.43 -1.28
CA ASP A 63 -29.94 8.35 -2.11
C ASP A 63 -29.45 9.80 -2.07
N LEU A 64 -28.52 10.12 -1.15
CA LEU A 64 -27.94 11.45 -0.99
C LEU A 64 -26.88 11.76 -2.07
N LYS A 65 -27.27 11.77 -3.34
CA LYS A 65 -26.34 11.85 -4.49
C LYS A 65 -25.42 13.07 -4.50
N ASN A 66 -25.79 14.14 -3.82
CA ASN A 66 -24.99 15.36 -3.71
C ASN A 66 -23.97 15.32 -2.56
N LEU A 67 -23.97 14.28 -1.73
CA LEU A 67 -23.13 14.18 -0.54
C LEU A 67 -21.65 14.09 -0.95
N GLN A 68 -20.85 15.00 -0.43
CA GLN A 68 -19.40 15.09 -0.63
C GLN A 68 -18.64 14.66 0.62
N ILE A 69 -19.12 15.08 1.79
CA ILE A 69 -18.46 14.82 3.06
C ILE A 69 -19.44 14.13 4.01
N LEU A 70 -19.05 12.95 4.49
CA LEU A 70 -19.79 12.17 5.48
C LEU A 70 -18.89 11.83 6.67
N ILE A 71 -19.22 12.37 7.83
CA ILE A 71 -18.49 12.14 9.08
C ILE A 71 -19.45 11.50 10.09
N LEU A 72 -19.18 10.23 10.42
CA LEU A 72 -19.94 9.43 11.39
C LEU A 72 -19.04 8.89 12.51
N GLY A 73 -17.86 9.49 12.70
CA GLY A 73 -16.88 9.02 13.65
C GLY A 73 -17.36 9.07 15.10
N ASN A 74 -16.67 8.37 15.99
CA ASN A 74 -16.90 8.43 17.44
C ASN A 74 -18.37 8.16 17.83
N ASN A 75 -18.94 7.09 17.30
CA ASN A 75 -20.32 6.65 17.55
C ASN A 75 -20.35 5.17 17.98
N LYS A 76 -21.55 4.57 18.03
CA LYS A 76 -21.76 3.15 18.35
C LYS A 76 -22.41 2.42 17.17
N LEU A 77 -22.09 2.82 15.94
CA LEU A 77 -22.63 2.18 14.73
C LEU A 77 -22.08 0.75 14.62
N THR A 78 -22.95 -0.17 14.20
CA THR A 78 -22.67 -1.60 14.09
C THR A 78 -22.97 -2.11 12.68
N GLY A 79 -22.58 -3.36 12.40
CA GLY A 79 -22.85 -4.04 11.14
C GLY A 79 -21.59 -4.29 10.31
N LEU A 80 -21.79 -4.94 9.16
CA LEU A 80 -20.69 -5.28 8.26
C LEU A 80 -20.20 -4.02 7.53
N ILE A 81 -18.89 -3.78 7.53
CA ILE A 81 -18.29 -2.67 6.77
C ILE A 81 -18.59 -2.81 5.27
N ALA A 82 -18.67 -4.05 4.75
CA ALA A 82 -19.05 -4.31 3.37
C ALA A 82 -20.46 -3.79 3.02
N SER A 83 -21.42 -3.93 3.94
CA SER A 83 -22.78 -3.41 3.76
C SER A 83 -22.79 -1.88 3.74
N ALA A 84 -22.05 -1.24 4.65
CA ALA A 84 -21.92 0.21 4.71
C ALA A 84 -21.29 0.78 3.43
N LEU A 85 -20.15 0.23 3.01
CA LEU A 85 -19.44 0.68 1.81
C LEU A 85 -20.26 0.46 0.54
N ARG A 86 -21.04 -0.63 0.45
CA ARG A 86 -21.99 -0.86 -0.66
C ARG A 86 -23.02 0.26 -0.78
N ILE A 87 -23.43 0.89 0.32
CA ILE A 87 -24.35 2.03 0.29
C ILE A 87 -23.60 3.25 -0.27
N PHE A 88 -22.37 3.48 0.18
CA PHE A 88 -21.58 4.65 -0.20
C PHE A 88 -21.03 4.61 -1.62
N THR A 89 -20.94 3.45 -2.27
CA THR A 89 -20.61 3.38 -3.71
C THR A 89 -21.65 4.07 -4.59
N ASN A 90 -22.89 4.23 -4.10
CA ASN A 90 -23.95 4.97 -4.77
C ASN A 90 -23.81 6.51 -4.67
N LEU A 91 -22.84 6.99 -3.88
CA LEU A 91 -22.58 8.41 -3.62
C LEU A 91 -21.39 8.88 -4.47
N HIS A 92 -21.65 9.15 -5.75
CA HIS A 92 -20.59 9.43 -6.72
C HIS A 92 -19.80 10.72 -6.46
N ASN A 93 -20.30 11.62 -5.63
CA ASN A 93 -19.63 12.87 -5.25
C ASN A 93 -18.88 12.79 -3.92
N LEU A 94 -18.95 11.65 -3.22
CA LEU A 94 -18.36 11.50 -1.89
C LEU A 94 -16.83 11.51 -1.98
N ASN A 95 -16.22 12.56 -1.43
CA ASN A 95 -14.77 12.73 -1.38
C ASN A 95 -14.17 12.42 -0.01
N ARG A 96 -14.93 12.59 1.07
CA ARG A 96 -14.48 12.33 2.43
C ARG A 96 -15.46 11.46 3.19
N LEU A 97 -14.98 10.31 3.65
CA LEU A 97 -15.72 9.36 4.48
C LEU A 97 -14.95 9.07 5.76
N ASN A 98 -15.53 9.45 6.90
CA ASN A 98 -15.00 9.12 8.22
C ASN A 98 -15.98 8.23 9.00
N LEU A 99 -15.57 6.99 9.27
CA LEU A 99 -16.27 6.02 10.11
C LEU A 99 -15.46 5.62 11.35
N GLU A 100 -14.42 6.38 11.69
CA GLU A 100 -13.51 6.10 12.80
C GLU A 100 -14.25 5.84 14.12
N SER A 101 -13.69 4.98 14.98
CA SER A 101 -14.18 4.80 16.36
C SER A 101 -15.66 4.41 16.40
N ASN A 102 -16.00 3.32 15.70
CA ASN A 102 -17.30 2.67 15.69
C ASN A 102 -17.12 1.16 15.93
N GLN A 103 -18.16 0.35 15.69
CA GLN A 103 -18.16 -1.11 15.92
C GLN A 103 -18.38 -1.88 14.62
N PHE A 104 -17.96 -1.33 13.46
CA PHE A 104 -18.06 -2.05 12.18
C PHE A 104 -17.14 -3.28 12.17
N ASN A 105 -17.61 -4.37 11.58
CA ASN A 105 -16.86 -5.62 11.49
C ASN A 105 -16.85 -6.22 10.07
N GLY A 106 -16.13 -7.33 9.89
CA GLY A 106 -15.93 -7.97 8.59
C GLY A 106 -14.78 -7.34 7.80
N SER A 107 -14.71 -7.63 6.51
CA SER A 107 -13.63 -7.18 5.62
C SER A 107 -14.07 -6.07 4.67
N ILE A 108 -13.09 -5.26 4.26
CA ILE A 108 -13.30 -4.22 3.25
C ILE A 108 -13.53 -4.91 1.89
N PRO A 109 -14.63 -4.60 1.17
CA PRO A 109 -14.94 -5.21 -0.11
C PRO A 109 -14.13 -4.57 -1.25
N LEU A 110 -13.89 -5.31 -2.33
CA LEU A 110 -13.13 -4.84 -3.52
C LEU A 110 -13.81 -3.64 -4.20
N GLU A 111 -15.14 -3.56 -4.08
CA GLU A 111 -16.04 -2.54 -4.58
C GLU A 111 -15.72 -1.14 -4.05
N ILE A 112 -14.92 -1.01 -2.99
CA ILE A 112 -14.42 0.28 -2.53
C ILE A 112 -13.70 1.05 -3.66
N GLY A 113 -13.02 0.33 -4.55
CA GLY A 113 -12.35 0.90 -5.73
C GLY A 113 -13.29 1.53 -6.77
N ASN A 114 -14.61 1.38 -6.62
CA ASN A 114 -15.60 2.06 -7.46
C ASN A 114 -15.89 3.50 -6.99
N MET A 115 -15.47 3.86 -5.77
CA MET A 115 -15.64 5.19 -5.19
C MET A 115 -14.58 6.17 -5.74
N LYS A 116 -14.71 6.54 -7.02
CA LYS A 116 -13.69 7.31 -7.76
C LYS A 116 -13.42 8.71 -7.23
N SER A 117 -14.38 9.32 -6.55
CA SER A 117 -14.25 10.67 -6.02
C SER A 117 -13.67 10.70 -4.60
N LEU A 118 -13.53 9.54 -3.95
CA LEU A 118 -13.05 9.44 -2.59
C LEU A 118 -11.55 9.76 -2.55
N THR A 119 -11.18 10.71 -1.69
CA THR A 119 -9.79 11.13 -1.45
C THR A 119 -9.39 10.89 0.00
N ASP A 120 -10.35 10.96 0.92
CA ASP A 120 -10.13 10.82 2.35
C ASP A 120 -11.02 9.70 2.92
N LEU A 121 -10.39 8.62 3.37
CA LEU A 121 -11.07 7.49 3.99
C LEU A 121 -10.45 7.19 5.36
N ASN A 122 -11.27 7.26 6.41
CA ASN A 122 -10.88 6.87 7.75
C ASN A 122 -11.81 5.78 8.29
N LEU A 123 -11.25 4.58 8.47
CA LEU A 123 -11.94 3.41 9.03
C LEU A 123 -11.29 2.93 10.33
N SER A 124 -10.38 3.71 10.91
CA SER A 124 -9.61 3.33 12.10
C SER A 124 -10.51 3.08 13.31
N ASN A 125 -9.99 2.39 14.33
CA ASN A 125 -10.71 2.08 15.56
C ASN A 125 -12.08 1.42 15.34
N ASN A 126 -12.12 0.42 14.48
CA ASN A 126 -13.27 -0.47 14.27
C ASN A 126 -12.83 -1.94 14.45
N ASN A 127 -13.77 -2.89 14.32
CA ASN A 127 -13.52 -4.33 14.44
C ASN A 127 -13.32 -4.98 13.05
N ILE A 128 -12.71 -4.25 12.12
CA ILE A 128 -12.49 -4.67 10.73
C ILE A 128 -11.36 -5.71 10.70
N VAL A 129 -11.56 -6.78 9.94
CA VAL A 129 -10.64 -7.92 9.80
C VAL A 129 -10.43 -8.28 8.34
N GLY A 130 -9.42 -9.09 8.03
CA GLY A 130 -9.12 -9.53 6.67
C GLY A 130 -8.13 -8.62 5.95
N GLU A 131 -7.91 -8.91 4.67
CA GLU A 131 -6.93 -8.21 3.84
C GLU A 131 -7.44 -6.85 3.36
N ILE A 132 -6.52 -5.91 3.20
CA ILE A 132 -6.80 -4.63 2.56
C ILE A 132 -6.87 -4.87 1.04
N PRO A 133 -8.01 -4.60 0.38
CA PRO A 133 -8.14 -4.81 -1.06
C PRO A 133 -7.14 -3.96 -1.84
N SER A 134 -6.49 -4.55 -2.84
CA SER A 134 -5.56 -3.82 -3.73
C SER A 134 -6.25 -2.66 -4.46
N THR A 135 -7.58 -2.69 -4.61
CA THR A 135 -8.37 -1.61 -5.19
C THR A 135 -8.35 -0.32 -4.37
N ILE A 136 -8.01 -0.38 -3.08
CA ILE A 136 -7.87 0.83 -2.23
C ILE A 136 -6.73 1.73 -2.72
N ALA A 137 -5.72 1.17 -3.41
CA ALA A 137 -4.62 1.93 -3.98
C ALA A 137 -5.05 2.95 -5.04
N ARG A 138 -6.28 2.84 -5.58
CA ARG A 138 -6.85 3.84 -6.50
C ARG A 138 -7.37 5.09 -5.80
N ILE A 139 -7.63 4.99 -4.50
CA ILE A 139 -8.17 6.06 -3.64
C ILE A 139 -7.01 6.78 -2.94
N LEU A 140 -5.88 6.09 -2.75
CA LEU A 140 -4.66 6.70 -2.25
C LEU A 140 -4.09 7.64 -3.31
N ASP A 141 -3.95 8.91 -2.95
CA ASP A 141 -3.15 9.85 -3.72
C ASP A 141 -1.71 9.28 -3.80
N PRO A 142 -1.15 9.07 -5.00
CA PRO A 142 0.21 8.57 -5.18
C PRO A 142 1.27 9.45 -4.48
N ASP A 143 0.95 10.71 -4.20
CA ASP A 143 1.81 11.66 -3.49
C ASP A 143 1.57 11.68 -1.96
N SER A 144 0.57 10.93 -1.46
CA SER A 144 0.23 10.88 -0.03
C SER A 144 1.02 9.81 0.73
N SER A 145 1.70 10.25 1.80
CA SER A 145 2.45 9.40 2.72
C SER A 145 1.55 8.82 3.82
N ASN A 146 0.52 8.07 3.45
CA ASN A 146 -0.34 7.37 4.41
C ASN A 146 0.27 6.03 4.81
N GLN A 147 1.26 6.05 5.71
CA GLN A 147 1.85 4.83 6.25
C GLN A 147 1.08 4.37 7.49
N THR A 148 0.46 3.19 7.42
CA THR A 148 0.25 2.38 8.62
C THR A 148 1.62 1.90 9.08
N LEU A 149 2.13 2.46 10.18
CA LEU A 149 3.21 1.98 11.05
C LEU A 149 4.31 1.15 10.34
N VAL A 150 5.52 1.68 10.17
CA VAL A 150 6.67 1.02 9.52
C VAL A 150 6.69 -0.51 9.72
N VAL A 151 6.16 -1.26 8.74
CA VAL A 151 6.14 -2.73 8.75
C VAL A 151 7.40 -3.20 8.05
N GLY A 152 8.52 -3.18 8.78
CA GLY A 152 9.79 -3.68 8.29
C GLY A 152 10.42 -4.62 9.31
N THR A 153 10.81 -5.82 8.86
CA THR A 153 11.59 -6.74 9.69
C THR A 153 13.02 -6.24 9.75
N TYR A 154 13.53 -6.01 10.96
CA TYR A 154 14.93 -5.58 11.17
C TYR A 154 15.90 -6.51 10.41
N GLY A 155 16.86 -5.91 9.71
CA GLY A 155 17.80 -6.62 8.82
C GLY A 155 17.38 -6.63 7.35
N TYR A 156 16.09 -6.50 7.04
CA TYR A 156 15.57 -6.54 5.65
C TYR A 156 15.23 -5.16 5.10
N ILE A 157 15.08 -4.17 5.97
CA ILE A 157 14.72 -2.80 5.61
C ILE A 157 15.86 -2.13 4.82
N ALA A 158 15.49 -1.44 3.73
CA ALA A 158 16.43 -0.64 2.97
C ALA A 158 17.06 0.47 3.84
N PRO A 159 18.39 0.71 3.77
CA PRO A 159 19.05 1.69 4.63
C PRO A 159 18.41 3.07 4.56
N GLU A 160 18.03 3.55 3.38
CA GLU A 160 17.39 4.85 3.21
C GLU A 160 15.99 4.91 3.83
N LEU A 161 15.23 3.81 3.86
CA LEU A 161 13.95 3.76 4.55
C LEU A 161 14.16 3.85 6.07
N ALA A 162 15.16 3.14 6.60
CA ALA A 162 15.46 3.14 8.02
C ALA A 162 15.86 4.54 8.54
N TYR A 163 16.55 5.34 7.73
CA TYR A 163 16.99 6.68 8.14
C TYR A 163 16.00 7.80 7.80
N THR A 164 15.31 7.72 6.66
CA THR A 164 14.45 8.82 6.19
C THR A 164 12.98 8.63 6.54
N MET A 165 12.55 7.40 6.85
CA MET A 165 11.14 7.01 6.98
C MET A 165 10.30 7.28 5.71
N VAL A 166 10.95 7.57 4.57
CA VAL A 166 10.30 7.76 3.28
C VAL A 166 10.24 6.41 2.56
N VAL A 167 9.04 5.88 2.41
CA VAL A 167 8.79 4.66 1.63
C VAL A 167 8.88 4.99 0.15
N THR A 168 9.62 4.17 -0.58
CA THR A 168 9.71 4.23 -2.04
C THR A 168 9.63 2.81 -2.61
N GLU A 169 9.28 2.68 -3.88
CA GLU A 169 9.34 1.40 -4.61
C GLU A 169 10.73 0.72 -4.53
N LYS A 170 11.80 1.51 -4.34
CA LYS A 170 13.18 1.01 -4.25
C LYS A 170 13.47 0.35 -2.91
N CYS A 171 12.66 0.63 -1.88
CA CYS A 171 12.76 -0.03 -0.59
C CYS A 171 12.31 -1.48 -0.70
N ASP A 172 11.22 -1.74 -1.43
CA ASP A 172 10.72 -3.11 -1.67
C ASP A 172 11.70 -3.93 -2.50
N VAL A 173 12.31 -3.32 -3.52
CA VAL A 173 13.36 -3.95 -4.34
C VAL A 173 14.53 -4.42 -3.47
N TYR A 174 14.96 -3.60 -2.51
CA TYR A 174 16.04 -3.98 -1.59
C TYR A 174 15.64 -5.16 -0.70
N SER A 175 14.46 -5.10 -0.09
CA SER A 175 13.92 -6.18 0.74
C SER A 175 13.86 -7.50 -0.02
N PHE A 176 13.44 -7.47 -1.29
CA PHE A 176 13.47 -8.63 -2.17
C PHE A 176 14.90 -9.17 -2.36
N GLY A 177 15.87 -8.29 -2.63
CA GLY A 177 17.28 -8.67 -2.78
C GLY A 177 17.85 -9.36 -1.53
N MET A 178 17.48 -8.87 -0.33
CA MET A 178 17.88 -9.49 0.95
C MET A 178 17.34 -10.91 1.07
N VAL A 179 16.05 -11.12 0.81
CA VAL A 179 15.40 -12.43 0.90
C VAL A 179 15.95 -13.39 -0.17
N ALA A 180 16.13 -12.91 -1.40
CA ALA A 180 16.70 -13.72 -2.48
C ALA A 180 18.11 -14.21 -2.14
N LEU A 181 18.95 -13.34 -1.57
CA LEU A 181 20.29 -13.71 -1.14
C LEU A 181 20.28 -14.65 0.07
N GLU A 182 19.39 -14.43 1.04
CA GLU A 182 19.20 -15.33 2.18
C GLU A 182 18.81 -16.75 1.73
N ILE A 183 17.92 -16.87 0.74
CA ILE A 183 17.53 -18.17 0.16
C ILE A 183 18.74 -18.88 -0.45
N LEU A 184 19.58 -18.16 -1.20
CA LEU A 184 20.79 -18.74 -1.82
C LEU A 184 21.82 -19.19 -0.79
N MET A 185 21.95 -18.44 0.31
CA MET A 185 22.96 -18.68 1.35
C MET A 185 22.50 -19.65 2.44
N GLY A 186 21.19 -19.86 2.59
CA GLY A 186 20.60 -20.64 3.68
C GLY A 186 20.72 -19.99 5.07
N LYS A 187 21.17 -18.72 5.12
CA LYS A 187 21.36 -17.91 6.33
C LYS A 187 21.30 -16.42 5.98
N HIS A 188 20.98 -15.58 6.97
CA HIS A 188 20.85 -14.14 6.77
C HIS A 188 22.17 -13.49 6.27
N PRO A 189 22.15 -12.67 5.20
CA PRO A 189 23.35 -12.16 4.54
C PRO A 189 23.99 -10.95 5.26
N GLY A 190 23.50 -10.57 6.44
CA GLY A 190 23.95 -9.39 7.18
C GLY A 190 25.46 -9.34 7.42
N GLU A 191 26.10 -10.46 7.77
CA GLU A 191 27.56 -10.55 7.92
C GLU A 191 28.31 -10.32 6.60
N LEU A 192 27.77 -10.82 5.47
CA LEU A 192 28.37 -10.64 4.15
C LEU A 192 28.34 -9.17 3.71
N LEU A 193 27.24 -8.48 3.99
CA LEU A 193 27.03 -7.09 3.61
C LEU A 193 27.82 -6.13 4.51
N THR A 194 27.94 -6.44 5.81
CA THR A 194 28.79 -5.66 6.74
C THR A 194 30.28 -5.89 6.50
N SER A 195 30.70 -7.14 6.28
CA SER A 195 32.10 -7.50 5.98
C SER A 195 32.56 -7.12 4.58
N SER A 196 31.66 -6.81 3.63
CA SER A 196 32.00 -6.36 2.27
C SER A 196 32.82 -5.06 2.21
N SER A 197 32.99 -4.36 3.33
CA SER A 197 33.89 -3.21 3.49
C SER A 197 35.35 -3.60 3.78
N THR A 198 35.63 -4.88 4.08
CA THR A 198 36.98 -5.39 4.38
C THR A 198 37.60 -6.08 3.15
N LEU A 199 38.93 -5.97 2.99
CA LEU A 199 39.68 -6.52 1.85
C LEU A 199 39.47 -8.04 1.63
N SER A 200 39.08 -8.81 2.66
CA SER A 200 38.86 -10.25 2.54
C SER A 200 37.63 -10.62 1.70
N SER A 201 36.64 -9.73 1.61
CA SER A 201 35.35 -10.05 0.97
C SER A 201 35.35 -9.87 -0.55
N GLN A 202 36.38 -9.20 -1.10
CA GLN A 202 36.50 -8.96 -2.54
C GLN A 202 36.84 -10.23 -3.35
N ASN A 203 37.42 -11.24 -2.68
CA ASN A 203 37.87 -12.50 -3.31
C ASN A 203 36.96 -13.70 -3.03
N LEU A 204 35.87 -13.52 -2.29
CA LEU A 204 34.89 -14.59 -2.06
C LEU A 204 34.26 -15.02 -3.39
N MET A 205 34.18 -16.33 -3.60
CA MET A 205 33.50 -16.89 -4.77
C MET A 205 32.01 -17.10 -4.49
N LEU A 206 31.18 -17.02 -5.52
CA LEU A 206 29.74 -17.29 -5.39
C LEU A 206 29.48 -18.67 -4.77
N LYS A 207 30.25 -19.70 -5.13
CA LYS A 207 30.11 -21.05 -4.56
C LYS A 207 30.28 -21.11 -3.03
N GLU A 208 31.06 -20.18 -2.46
CA GLU A 208 31.43 -20.20 -1.03
C GLU A 208 30.34 -19.60 -0.15
N ILE A 209 29.46 -18.79 -0.74
CA ILE A 209 28.32 -18.22 -0.03
C ILE A 209 27.05 -19.07 -0.13
N LEU A 210 26.98 -20.02 -1.07
CA LEU A 210 25.82 -20.89 -1.22
C LEU A 210 25.60 -21.77 0.02
N ASP A 211 24.35 -22.15 0.25
CA ASP A 211 23.98 -23.07 1.34
C ASP A 211 24.73 -24.41 1.23
N GLN A 212 25.67 -24.62 2.14
CA GLN A 212 26.53 -25.81 2.18
C GLN A 212 25.77 -27.09 2.54
N ARG A 213 24.51 -26.99 3.00
CA ARG A 213 23.65 -28.15 3.27
C ARG A 213 23.11 -28.79 1.98
N LEU A 214 23.18 -28.07 0.86
CA LEU A 214 22.70 -28.55 -0.44
C LEU A 214 23.83 -29.24 -1.23
N PRO A 215 23.51 -30.23 -2.07
CA PRO A 215 24.49 -30.85 -2.95
C PRO A 215 25.03 -29.83 -3.96
N PRO A 216 26.27 -30.02 -4.46
CA PRO A 216 26.85 -29.11 -5.44
C PRO A 216 25.98 -29.05 -6.71
N PRO A 217 25.69 -27.84 -7.23
CA PRO A 217 24.76 -27.69 -8.34
C PRO A 217 25.34 -28.26 -9.63
N ASN A 218 24.47 -28.90 -10.43
CA ASN A 218 24.81 -29.26 -11.80
C ASN A 218 24.91 -28.01 -12.69
N ARG A 219 25.35 -28.17 -13.94
CA ARG A 219 25.61 -27.04 -14.85
C ARG A 219 24.38 -26.15 -15.09
N SER A 220 23.17 -26.72 -15.20
CA SER A 220 21.95 -25.93 -15.43
C SER A 220 21.55 -25.15 -14.18
N ILE A 221 21.56 -25.82 -13.02
CA ILE A 221 21.24 -25.19 -11.73
C ILE A 221 22.26 -24.10 -11.41
N ALA A 222 23.52 -24.31 -11.76
CA ALA A 222 24.57 -23.32 -11.59
C ALA A 222 24.30 -22.02 -12.36
N GLN A 223 23.70 -22.10 -13.56
CA GLN A 223 23.30 -20.91 -14.32
C GLN A 223 22.14 -20.18 -13.64
N ASP A 224 21.15 -20.92 -13.14
CA ASP A 224 19.98 -20.35 -12.45
C ASP A 224 20.40 -19.67 -11.14
N ILE A 225 21.32 -20.29 -10.39
CA ILE A 225 21.94 -19.71 -9.19
C ILE A 225 22.68 -18.42 -9.52
N PHE A 226 23.50 -18.41 -10.58
CA PHE A 226 24.21 -17.21 -11.01
C PHE A 226 23.25 -16.07 -11.36
N PHE A 227 22.18 -16.38 -12.08
CA PHE A 227 21.17 -15.40 -12.46
C PHE A 227 20.44 -14.82 -11.24
N ALA A 228 19.97 -15.69 -10.34
CA ALA A 228 19.33 -15.28 -9.09
C ALA A 228 20.25 -14.42 -8.22
N ALA A 229 21.53 -14.81 -8.11
CA ALA A 229 22.53 -14.03 -7.37
C ALA A 229 22.75 -12.65 -8.01
N SER A 230 22.83 -12.58 -9.34
CA SER A 230 23.02 -11.33 -10.08
C SER A 230 21.86 -10.36 -9.84
N ILE A 231 20.62 -10.85 -9.90
CA ILE A 231 19.42 -10.05 -9.58
C ILE A 231 19.45 -9.60 -8.12
N ALA A 232 19.75 -10.51 -7.18
CA ALA A 232 19.81 -10.19 -5.76
C ALA A 232 20.83 -9.07 -5.47
N PHE A 233 22.04 -9.15 -6.03
CA PHE A 233 23.06 -8.12 -5.85
C PHE A 233 22.69 -6.80 -6.56
N ALA A 234 22.03 -6.84 -7.72
CA ALA A 234 21.51 -5.63 -8.37
C ALA A 234 20.44 -4.91 -7.51
N CYS A 235 19.58 -5.68 -6.84
CA CYS A 235 18.59 -5.18 -5.89
C CYS A 235 19.22 -4.60 -4.62
N LEU A 236 20.39 -5.10 -4.20
CA LEU A 236 21.13 -4.67 -3.01
C LEU A 236 22.13 -3.52 -3.25
N ARG A 237 22.04 -2.83 -4.41
CA ARG A 237 22.89 -1.66 -4.68
C ARG A 237 22.67 -0.57 -3.62
N THR A 238 23.77 0.05 -3.20
CA THR A 238 23.76 1.06 -2.12
C THR A 238 23.00 2.32 -2.50
N LYS A 239 23.09 2.76 -3.75
CA LYS A 239 22.31 3.88 -4.29
C LYS A 239 20.93 3.39 -4.74
N PRO A 240 19.82 3.88 -4.16
CA PRO A 240 18.47 3.41 -4.52
C PRO A 240 18.14 3.58 -6.00
N ARG A 241 18.60 4.67 -6.62
CA ARG A 241 18.42 4.95 -8.06
C ARG A 241 19.11 3.93 -8.98
N SER A 242 20.14 3.26 -8.49
CA SER A 242 20.88 2.26 -9.26
C SER A 242 20.28 0.86 -9.17
N ARG A 243 19.29 0.65 -8.29
CA ARG A 243 18.54 -0.61 -8.18
C ARG A 243 17.53 -0.72 -9.32
N PRO A 244 17.25 -1.93 -9.83
CA PRO A 244 16.23 -2.15 -10.86
C PRO A 244 14.82 -1.81 -10.36
N THR A 245 13.83 -1.86 -11.24
CA THR A 245 12.41 -1.83 -10.84
C THR A 245 11.91 -3.25 -10.60
N MET A 246 10.92 -3.45 -9.72
CA MET A 246 10.35 -4.79 -9.53
C MET A 246 9.70 -5.34 -10.80
N LYS A 247 9.19 -4.47 -11.68
CA LYS A 247 8.70 -4.85 -13.00
C LYS A 247 9.79 -5.52 -13.83
N TRP A 248 10.97 -4.90 -13.88
CA TRP A 248 12.11 -5.46 -14.59
C TRP A 248 12.58 -6.78 -13.94
N VAL A 249 12.70 -6.82 -12.61
CA VAL A 249 13.07 -8.05 -11.88
C VAL A 249 12.11 -9.20 -12.20
N SER A 250 10.80 -8.93 -12.19
CA SER A 250 9.79 -9.93 -12.53
C SER A 250 9.91 -10.41 -13.97
N GLN A 251 10.16 -9.50 -14.93
CA GLN A 251 10.35 -9.85 -16.33
C GLN A 251 11.59 -10.73 -16.53
N GLU A 252 12.70 -10.39 -15.87
CA GLU A 252 13.93 -11.17 -15.93
C GLU A 252 13.74 -12.58 -15.36
N CYS A 253 13.09 -12.71 -14.20
CA CYS A 253 12.75 -14.01 -13.59
C CYS A 253 11.83 -14.87 -14.47
N LEU A 254 10.97 -14.25 -15.28
CA LEU A 254 10.07 -14.94 -16.21
C LEU A 254 10.72 -15.20 -17.57
N SER A 255 11.82 -14.53 -17.89
CA SER A 255 12.50 -14.67 -19.17
C SER A 255 13.23 -16.01 -19.25
N SER A 256 13.14 -16.67 -20.40
CA SER A 256 13.86 -17.92 -20.69
C SER A 256 15.28 -17.69 -21.23
N LYS A 257 15.78 -16.44 -21.21
CA LYS A 257 17.11 -16.08 -21.69
C LYS A 257 18.14 -16.36 -20.60
N LYS A 258 18.77 -17.54 -20.65
CA LYS A 258 19.89 -17.86 -19.76
C LYS A 258 21.20 -17.23 -20.26
N PRO A 259 21.96 -16.51 -19.43
CA PRO A 259 23.29 -16.01 -19.80
C PRO A 259 24.23 -17.15 -20.24
N GLN A 260 25.27 -16.79 -20.99
CA GLN A 260 26.34 -17.71 -21.36
C GLN A 260 26.91 -18.40 -20.11
N ALA A 261 27.15 -19.71 -20.18
CA ALA A 261 27.51 -20.54 -19.04
C ALA A 261 28.88 -20.14 -18.43
N ILE A 262 28.85 -19.32 -17.38
CA ILE A 262 30.04 -19.03 -16.57
C ILE A 262 30.11 -20.04 -15.43
N PRO A 263 31.25 -20.72 -15.20
CA PRO A 263 31.41 -21.61 -14.06
C PRO A 263 31.33 -20.83 -12.73
N LEU A 264 30.55 -21.32 -11.76
CA LEU A 264 30.38 -20.68 -10.44
C LEU A 264 31.68 -20.44 -9.67
N HIS A 265 32.71 -21.25 -9.92
CA HIS A 265 34.03 -21.12 -9.30
C HIS A 265 34.89 -20.00 -9.91
N ALA A 266 34.44 -19.38 -11.00
CA ALA A 266 35.15 -18.28 -11.66
C ALA A 266 34.48 -16.92 -11.38
N ILE A 267 33.39 -16.90 -10.61
CA ILE A 267 32.57 -15.70 -10.37
C ILE A 267 32.87 -15.19 -8.97
N SER A 268 33.55 -14.05 -8.89
CA SER A 268 33.75 -13.36 -7.62
C SER A 268 32.51 -12.53 -7.26
N LEU A 269 32.27 -12.34 -5.96
CA LEU A 269 31.22 -11.44 -5.50
C LEU A 269 31.47 -9.99 -5.95
N TRP A 270 32.73 -9.61 -6.12
CA TRP A 270 33.10 -8.31 -6.66
C TRP A 270 32.59 -8.12 -8.09
N GLN A 271 32.71 -9.16 -8.94
CA GLN A 271 32.15 -9.12 -10.30
C GLN A 271 30.63 -8.98 -10.26
N LEU A 272 29.93 -9.74 -9.43
CA LEU A 272 28.47 -9.65 -9.30
C LEU A 272 28.00 -8.27 -8.81
N LYS A 273 28.75 -7.66 -7.88
CA LYS A 273 28.43 -6.35 -7.32
C LYS A 273 28.66 -5.21 -8.31
N ASN A 274 29.66 -5.34 -9.19
CA ASN A 274 30.09 -4.32 -10.13
C ASN A 274 29.69 -4.59 -11.59
N GLN A 275 29.01 -5.70 -11.87
CA GLN A 275 28.47 -5.99 -13.19
C GLN A 275 27.34 -5.01 -13.51
N GLU A 276 27.67 -3.98 -14.30
CA GLU A 276 26.72 -3.16 -15.05
C GLU A 276 26.38 -3.79 -16.43
N THR A 277 27.09 -4.84 -16.83
CA THR A 277 27.31 -5.15 -18.26
C THR A 277 26.56 -6.34 -18.87
N TYR A 278 25.73 -7.08 -18.12
CA TYR A 278 24.94 -8.19 -18.72
C TYR A 278 23.42 -7.94 -18.77
N MET A 279 22.95 -6.82 -18.23
CA MET A 279 21.51 -6.62 -17.96
C MET A 279 20.91 -5.39 -18.68
N MET A 280 21.70 -4.69 -19.50
CA MET A 280 21.22 -3.58 -20.35
C MET A 280 21.21 -4.00 -21.81
N GLY A 281 20.19 -4.79 -22.18
CA GLY A 281 19.73 -4.88 -23.55
C GLY A 281 18.70 -3.78 -23.81
N GLU A 282 19.15 -2.72 -24.48
CA GLU A 282 18.35 -1.69 -25.18
C GLU A 282 17.28 -0.92 -24.38
N SER A 283 17.65 0.27 -23.89
CA SER A 283 17.06 1.55 -24.36
C SER A 283 17.58 2.74 -23.54
N GLU A 284 18.72 3.31 -23.95
CA GLU A 284 19.01 4.72 -23.70
C GLU A 284 19.45 5.37 -25.03
N THR A 285 18.50 6.00 -25.71
CA THR A 285 18.81 7.20 -26.49
C THR A 285 17.97 8.33 -25.93
N GLN A 286 18.53 9.04 -24.95
CA GLN A 286 18.21 10.44 -24.76
C GLN A 286 19.41 11.17 -24.15
N THR A 287 20.21 11.69 -25.08
CA THR A 287 20.89 12.98 -25.04
C THR A 287 20.69 13.80 -23.75
N CYS A 288 21.77 14.01 -23.00
CA CYS A 288 22.03 15.33 -22.44
C CYS A 288 23.49 15.68 -22.64
N SER A 289 23.68 16.56 -23.62
CA SER A 289 24.89 17.27 -23.96
C SER A 289 25.47 18.01 -22.77
N ALA A 290 26.79 18.02 -22.70
CA ALA A 290 27.59 18.99 -21.98
C ALA A 290 27.07 20.42 -22.18
N PHE A 291 27.02 21.18 -21.09
CA PHE A 291 27.14 22.63 -21.11
C PHE A 291 27.99 23.06 -19.89
N CYS A 292 29.13 23.66 -20.24
CA CYS A 292 30.07 24.53 -19.49
C CYS A 292 30.20 24.34 -17.97
#